data_AF-A0A7X6SVW4-F1
#
_entry.id   AF-A0A7X6SVW4-F1
#
_cell.length_a   1.000
_cell.length_b   1.000
_cell.length_c   1.000
_cell.angle_alpha   90.00
_cell.angle_beta   90.00
_cell.angle_gamma   90.00
#
_symmetry.space_group_name_H-M   'P 1'
#
loop_
_entity.id
_entity.type
_entity.pdbx_description
1 polymer ?
#
loop_
_entity_poly.entity_id
_entity_poly.type
_entity_poly.pdbx_seq_one_letter_code
_entity_poly.pdbx_strand_id
1 'polypeptide(L)' 'MRPTLDLRCYLVTGSGTPEHIIGVARRAVDGGCGIVQVRSKPIDALDLYELTAAIAREVGDRATVLVDDRVDVALAL' A
#
# COMPACT_ATOMS: atom_id res chain seq x y z
N MET A 1 -17.28 -9.77 -10.75
CA MET A 1 -16.29 -10.84 -10.47
C MET A 1 -15.13 -10.18 -9.74
N ARG A 2 -14.63 -10.73 -8.62
CA ARG A 2 -13.44 -10.14 -7.97
C ARG A 2 -12.21 -10.39 -8.87
N PRO A 3 -11.31 -9.41 -9.04
CA PRO A 3 -10.07 -9.63 -9.76
C PRO A 3 -9.24 -10.71 -9.05
N THR A 4 -8.55 -11.52 -9.83
CA THR A 4 -7.61 -12.52 -9.31
C THR A 4 -6.42 -11.78 -8.71
N LEU A 5 -6.16 -12.00 -7.42
CA LEU A 5 -5.02 -11.39 -6.73
C LEU A 5 -3.73 -12.18 -7.00
N ASP A 6 -2.64 -11.47 -7.32
CA ASP A 6 -1.31 -12.06 -7.37
C ASP A 6 -0.66 -12.08 -5.99
N LEU A 7 -0.73 -13.24 -5.33
CA LEU A 7 -0.28 -13.44 -3.95
C LEU A 7 1.17 -13.97 -3.84
N ARG A 8 1.92 -14.07 -4.95
CA ARG A 8 3.29 -14.65 -4.93
C ARG A 8 4.26 -13.87 -4.06
N CYS A 9 4.08 -12.54 -4.00
CA CYS A 9 4.81 -11.66 -3.10
C CYS A 9 3.84 -10.58 -2.59
N TYR A 10 3.60 -10.58 -1.28
CA TYR A 10 2.70 -9.69 -0.57
C TYR A 10 3.54 -8.83 0.39
N LEU A 11 3.65 -7.54 0.10
CA LEU A 11 4.34 -6.59 0.98
C LEU A 11 3.35 -6.02 2.00
N VAL A 12 3.67 -6.14 3.29
CA VAL A 12 3.07 -5.31 4.35
C VAL A 12 4.07 -4.21 4.68
N THR A 13 3.67 -2.94 4.62
CA THR A 13 4.60 -1.85 4.92
C THR A 13 5.07 -1.89 6.38
N GLY A 14 6.31 -1.46 6.59
CA GLY A 14 6.92 -1.34 7.92
C GLY A 14 7.01 0.11 8.38
N SER A 15 7.80 0.34 9.43
CA SER A 15 8.03 1.68 9.98
C SER A 15 9.08 2.45 9.18
N GLY A 16 9.00 3.78 9.20
CA GLY A 16 9.94 4.67 8.53
C GLY A 16 9.29 6.01 8.20
N THR A 17 10.02 6.89 7.51
CA THR A 17 9.40 8.08 6.94
C THR A 17 8.48 7.68 5.77
N PRO A 18 7.46 8.48 5.45
CA PRO A 18 6.61 8.23 4.28
C PRO A 18 7.41 8.00 2.99
N GLU A 19 8.44 8.81 2.74
CA GLU A 19 9.29 8.71 1.54
C GLU A 19 10.04 7.38 1.48
N HIS A 20 10.52 6.90 2.63
CA HIS A 20 11.18 5.60 2.72
C HIS A 20 10.20 4.48 2.39
N ILE A 21 9.02 4.50 3.00
CA ILE A 21 7.98 3.48 2.82
C ILE A 21 7.53 3.43 1.36
N ILE A 22 7.25 4.59 0.77
CA ILE A 22 6.89 4.74 -0.65
C ILE A 22 7.99 4.18 -1.54
N GLY A 23 9.25 4.54 -1.28
CA GLY A 23 10.40 4.04 -2.03
C GLY A 23 10.58 2.52 -1.94
N VAL A 24 10.32 1.92 -0.78
CA VAL A 24 10.33 0.45 -0.59
C VAL A 24 9.19 -0.19 -1.37
N ALA A 25 7.97 0.34 -1.29
CA ALA A 25 6.82 -0.19 -2.02
C ALA A 25 7.07 -0.17 -3.54
N ARG A 26 7.55 0.95 -4.08
CA ARG A 26 7.92 1.05 -5.50
C ARG A 26 8.93 -0.02 -5.90
N ARG A 27 10.05 -0.16 -5.15
CA ARG A 27 11.07 -1.18 -5.45
C ARG A 27 10.55 -2.60 -5.35
N ALA A 28 9.66 -2.89 -4.41
CA ALA A 28 9.05 -4.21 -4.27
C ALA A 28 8.18 -4.54 -5.48
N VAL A 29 7.35 -3.60 -5.93
CA VAL A 29 6.51 -3.76 -7.13
C VAL A 29 7.36 -3.86 -8.40
N ASP A 30 8.40 -3.04 -8.55
CA ASP A 30 9.38 -3.16 -9.64
C ASP A 30 10.06 -4.54 -9.66
N GLY A 31 10.18 -5.18 -8.50
CA GLY A 31 10.69 -6.55 -8.32
C GLY A 31 9.65 -7.67 -8.48
N GLY A 32 8.38 -7.35 -8.79
CA GLY A 32 7.32 -8.32 -9.01
C GLY A 32 6.38 -8.58 -7.82
N CYS A 33 6.37 -7.71 -6.81
CA CYS A 33 5.35 -7.74 -5.76
C CYS A 33 3.97 -7.39 -6.32
N GLY A 34 2.99 -8.28 -6.15
CA GLY A 34 1.64 -8.13 -6.70
C GLY A 34 0.65 -7.43 -5.74
N ILE A 35 1.00 -7.33 -4.45
CA ILE A 35 0.14 -6.71 -3.43
C ILE A 35 0.98 -5.89 -2.45
N VAL A 36 0.50 -4.68 -2.13
CA VAL A 36 1.02 -3.83 -1.06
C VAL A 36 -0.10 -3.51 -0.07
N GLN A 37 0.02 -3.98 1.16
CA GLN A 37 -0.84 -3.57 2.27
C GLN A 37 -0.17 -2.44 3.06
N VAL A 38 -0.81 -1.28 3.05
CA VAL A 38 -0.37 -0.10 3.78
C VAL A 38 -0.79 -0.22 5.23
N ARG A 39 0.22 -0.38 6.09
CA ARG A 39 0.14 -0.54 7.54
C ARG A 39 1.27 0.26 8.19
N SER A 40 0.91 1.14 9.11
CA SER A 40 1.87 1.81 10.00
C SER A 40 1.16 2.03 11.33
N LYS A 41 1.64 1.44 12.43
CA LYS A 41 1.00 1.61 13.75
C LYS A 41 2.05 2.14 14.73
N PRO A 42 1.79 3.22 15.49
CA PRO A 42 0.60 4.09 15.42
C PRO A 42 0.64 5.01 14.18
N ILE A 43 -0.51 5.23 13.55
CA ILE A 43 -0.75 6.24 12.52
C ILE A 43 -2.18 6.72 12.68
N ASP A 44 -2.46 7.98 12.36
CA ASP A 44 -3.84 8.46 12.32
C ASP A 44 -4.51 8.17 10.97
N ALA A 45 -5.80 8.54 10.87
CA ALA A 45 -6.61 8.33 9.68
C ALA A 45 -6.11 9.08 8.45
N LEU A 46 -5.74 10.34 8.62
CA LEU A 46 -5.37 11.25 7.53
C LEU A 46 -4.01 10.84 7.00
N ASP A 47 -3.05 10.59 7.89
CA ASP A 47 -1.71 10.14 7.52
C ASP A 47 -1.74 8.79 6.79
N LEU A 48 -2.60 7.86 7.23
CA LEU A 48 -2.78 6.58 6.54
C LEU A 48 -3.37 6.75 5.15
N TYR A 49 -4.34 7.65 5.00
CA TYR A 49 -4.94 8.00 3.71
C TYR A 49 -3.89 8.58 2.76
N GLU A 50 -3.13 9.58 3.21
CA GLU A 50 -2.12 10.25 2.39
C GLU A 50 -1.01 9.28 1.96
N LEU A 51 -0.52 8.45 2.90
CA LEU A 51 0.48 7.42 2.60
C LEU A 51 -0.06 6.40 1.60
N THR A 52 -1.30 5.95 1.77
CA THR A 52 -1.90 4.97 0.85
C THR A 52 -2.09 5.56 -0.54
N ALA A 53 -2.61 6.78 -0.64
CA ALA A 53 -2.79 7.48 -1.92
C ALA A 53 -1.45 7.71 -2.63
N ALA A 54 -0.39 8.04 -1.89
CA ALA A 54 0.94 8.18 -2.45
C ALA A 54 1.49 6.86 -3.00
N ILE A 55 1.37 5.76 -2.23
CA ILE A 55 1.78 4.43 -2.69
C ILE A 55 0.98 4.01 -3.93
N ALA A 56 -0.35 4.16 -3.90
CA ALA A 56 -1.23 3.82 -5.03
C ALA A 56 -0.85 4.57 -6.31
N ARG A 57 -0.54 5.87 -6.22
CA ARG A 57 -0.03 6.66 -7.36
C ARG A 57 1.30 6.15 -7.89
N GLU A 58 2.23 5.78 -7.02
CA GLU A 58 3.56 5.33 -7.42
C GLU A 58 3.54 3.92 -8.06
N VAL A 59 2.71 3.01 -7.55
CA VAL A 59 2.66 1.63 -8.06
C VAL A 59 1.73 1.47 -9.25
N GLY A 60 0.69 2.31 -9.37
CA GLY A 60 -0.28 2.25 -10.46
C GLY A 60 -1.05 0.92 -10.48
N ASP A 61 -1.29 0.39 -11.68
CA ASP A 61 -2.01 -0.87 -11.93
C ASP A 61 -1.15 -2.13 -11.74
N ARG A 62 0.14 -1.97 -11.43
CA ARG A 62 1.11 -3.08 -11.34
C ARG A 62 0.95 -3.93 -10.08
N ALA A 63 0.30 -3.40 -9.04
CA ALA A 63 0.03 -4.09 -7.80
C ALA A 63 -1.31 -3.65 -7.21
N THR A 64 -1.97 -4.55 -6.47
CA THR A 64 -3.15 -4.19 -5.69
C THR A 64 -2.71 -3.54 -4.38
N VAL A 65 -3.22 -2.33 -4.09
CA VAL A 65 -2.98 -1.63 -2.83
C VAL A 65 -4.14 -1.89 -1.86
N LEU A 66 -3.82 -2.29 -0.63
CA LEU A 66 -4.78 -2.59 0.43
C LEU A 66 -4.51 -1.68 1.63
N VAL A 67 -5.57 -1.34 2.38
CA VAL A 67 -5.48 -0.59 3.64
C VAL A 67 -5.67 -1.55 4.80
N ASP A 68 -4.76 -1.52 5.79
CA ASP A 68 -4.88 -2.32 7.02
C ASP A 68 -5.98 -1.79 7.94
N ASP A 69 -6.94 -2.64 8.33
CA ASP A 69 -7.98 -2.44 9.34
C ASP A 69 -8.91 -1.20 9.21
N ARG A 70 -8.68 -0.32 8.24
CA ARG A 70 -9.35 0.99 8.11
C ARG A 70 -10.21 1.07 6.85
N VAL A 71 -11.41 0.49 6.93
CA VAL A 71 -12.39 0.50 5.84
C VAL A 71 -12.83 1.92 5.46
N ASP A 72 -12.90 2.82 6.43
CA ASP A 72 -13.22 4.23 6.22
C ASP A 72 -12.17 4.94 5.36
N VAL A 73 -10.88 4.67 5.61
CA VAL A 73 -9.79 5.14 4.76
C VAL A 73 -9.84 4.50 3.37
N ALA A 74 -10.09 3.18 3.31
CA ALA A 74 -10.19 2.47 2.04
C ALA A 74 -11.33 2.99 1.14
N LEU A 75 -12.47 3.39 1.73
CA LEU A 75 -13.61 3.95 1.00
C LEU A 75 -13.42 5.42 0.58
N ALA A 76 -12.40 6.10 1.11
CA ALA A 76 -12.09 7.49 0.78
C ALA A 76 -11.08 7.63 -0.38
N LEU A 77 -10.42 6.54 -0.78
CA LEU A 77 -9.43 6.46 -1.87
C LEU A 77 -10.10 6.29 -3.24
#